data_AF-A0A1B5KUY4-F1
#
_entry.id   AF-A0A1B5KUY4-F1
#
_cell.length_a   1.000
_cell.length_b   1.000
_cell.length_c   1.000
_cell.angle_alpha   90.00
_cell.angle_beta   90.00
_cell.angle_gamma   90.00
#
_symmetry.space_group_name_H-M   'P 1'
#
loop_
_entity.id
_entity.type
_entity.pdbx_description
1 polymer ?
#
loop_
_entity_poly.entity_id
_entity_poly.type
_entity_poly.pdbx_seq_one_letter_code
_entity_poly.pdbx_strand_id
1 'polypeptide(L)'
;MVSIIQKQCRDTCGCSSDEDCGKGFVCTDHVCKRKAECHDNRECDGRVCESGKCVPCTATASCGRPDAKCVDGRCVAATDPRPADCTKSTDCGEVQVCKDGKCSSCSTDAECGDGKLCSAGQCIPKPPTCGQPGFEWAQWRGPRSWGKVKSPPFAEFDPSAFKIQAPEHSGRTNSLIITDPRRLYGEAIATNLAAVIHQGFLLAPETGNFTFIFGQADDIALVWLGNLAYSGWTRANADIERTYIPPPGDETRTVRHLEQGTYYPVRVAWGDKGGNVALSVKIVAPNGTELTGQDGGYFRTEACDGSYGKFPAYGPPQ
;
A
#
# COMPACT_ATOMS: atom_id res chain seq x y z
N MET A 1 14.02 -25.11 -61.40
CA MET A 1 14.56 -25.39 -60.06
C MET A 1 15.93 -26.04 -60.21
N VAL A 2 17.01 -25.27 -60.08
CA VAL A 2 18.21 -25.51 -59.25
C VAL A 2 18.89 -24.14 -59.18
N SER A 3 18.96 -23.57 -57.97
CA SER A 3 19.61 -22.28 -57.69
C SER A 3 21.13 -22.45 -57.79
N ILE A 4 21.77 -21.65 -58.63
CA ILE A 4 23.23 -21.65 -58.83
C ILE A 4 23.88 -21.02 -57.61
N ILE A 5 24.07 -21.85 -56.58
CA ILE A 5 25.16 -21.71 -55.62
C ILE A 5 26.46 -22.01 -56.39
N GLN A 6 27.48 -21.17 -56.17
CA GLN A 6 28.86 -21.23 -56.70
C GLN A 6 29.10 -20.67 -58.10
N LYS A 7 29.36 -19.36 -58.17
CA LYS A 7 30.58 -18.86 -58.82
C LYS A 7 31.30 -17.84 -57.94
N GLN A 8 32.50 -18.25 -57.54
CA GLN A 8 33.70 -17.45 -57.25
C GLN A 8 33.73 -16.58 -55.99
N CYS A 9 34.30 -17.14 -54.93
CA CYS A 9 35.55 -16.63 -54.36
C CYS A 9 36.20 -17.68 -53.45
N ARG A 10 37.29 -18.27 -53.94
CA ARG A 10 38.35 -18.85 -53.12
C ARG A 10 39.24 -17.67 -52.69
N ASP A 11 39.38 -17.49 -51.39
CA ASP A 11 40.45 -16.74 -50.69
C ASP A 11 40.65 -15.23 -50.88
N THR A 12 39.87 -14.51 -51.72
CA THR A 12 39.91 -13.03 -51.80
C THR A 12 38.55 -12.38 -52.15
N CYS A 13 37.47 -12.74 -51.46
CA CYS A 13 36.23 -11.95 -51.55
C CYS A 13 36.13 -10.93 -50.43
N GLY A 14 36.46 -9.71 -50.78
CA GLY A 14 36.00 -8.55 -50.04
C GLY A 14 34.60 -8.12 -50.45
N CYS A 15 34.04 -7.13 -49.77
CA CYS A 15 32.79 -6.48 -50.17
C CYS A 15 33.02 -5.54 -51.37
N SER A 16 31.99 -5.28 -52.17
CA SER A 16 31.99 -4.28 -53.26
C SER A 16 31.07 -3.10 -52.96
N SER A 17 30.07 -3.30 -52.11
CA SER A 17 29.17 -2.27 -51.61
C SER A 17 28.74 -2.58 -50.17
N ASP A 18 28.10 -1.61 -49.50
CA ASP A 18 27.55 -1.80 -48.14
C ASP A 18 26.48 -2.89 -48.07
N GLU A 19 25.80 -3.20 -49.18
CA GLU A 19 24.75 -4.22 -49.26
C GLU A 19 25.34 -5.64 -49.16
N ASP A 20 26.60 -5.81 -49.54
CA ASP A 20 27.36 -7.05 -49.36
C ASP A 20 27.70 -7.29 -47.88
N CYS A 21 27.62 -6.23 -47.05
CA CYS A 21 27.87 -6.27 -45.63
C CYS A 21 26.55 -6.36 -44.85
N GLY A 22 26.42 -7.36 -43.97
CA GLY A 22 25.23 -7.52 -43.13
C GLY A 22 24.90 -6.26 -42.31
N LYS A 23 23.65 -6.15 -41.82
CA LYS A 23 23.17 -4.97 -41.06
C LYS A 23 24.18 -4.52 -39.99
N GLY A 24 24.57 -3.24 -40.03
CA GLY A 24 25.51 -2.64 -39.09
C GLY A 24 26.98 -2.68 -39.53
N PHE A 25 27.26 -3.07 -40.78
CA PHE A 25 28.59 -3.06 -41.39
C PHE A 25 28.56 -2.29 -42.71
N VAL A 26 29.68 -1.66 -43.06
CA VAL A 26 29.90 -0.90 -44.30
C VAL A 26 31.12 -1.46 -45.01
N CYS A 27 31.11 -1.38 -46.33
CA CYS A 27 32.22 -1.83 -47.13
C CYS A 27 33.30 -0.76 -47.23
N THR A 28 34.51 -1.06 -46.77
CA THR A 28 35.65 -0.13 -46.89
C THR A 28 36.89 -0.91 -47.27
N ASP A 29 37.52 -0.53 -48.39
CA ASP A 29 38.71 -1.20 -48.95
C ASP A 29 38.49 -2.70 -49.16
N HIS A 30 37.30 -3.06 -49.65
CA HIS A 30 36.89 -4.46 -49.80
C HIS A 30 36.85 -5.25 -48.48
N VAL A 31 36.69 -4.59 -47.33
CA VAL A 31 36.49 -5.27 -46.04
C VAL A 31 35.23 -4.72 -45.37
N CYS A 32 34.33 -5.61 -44.95
CA CYS A 32 33.17 -5.21 -44.14
C CYS A 32 33.64 -4.76 -42.75
N LYS A 33 33.65 -3.45 -42.53
CA LYS A 33 33.97 -2.85 -41.23
C LYS A 33 32.67 -2.49 -40.52
N ARG A 34 32.66 -2.54 -39.19
CA ARG A 34 31.47 -2.15 -38.41
C ARG A 34 31.16 -0.69 -38.71
N LYS A 35 29.90 -0.39 -39.05
CA LYS A 35 29.44 0.99 -39.24
C LYS A 35 29.66 1.74 -37.93
N ALA A 36 30.36 2.86 -38.00
CA ALA A 36 30.50 3.75 -36.84
C ALA A 36 29.10 4.22 -36.44
N GLU A 37 28.83 4.20 -35.13
CA GLU A 37 27.57 4.70 -34.57
C GLU A 37 27.47 6.22 -34.69
N CYS A 38 28.62 6.89 -34.71
CA CYS A 38 28.74 8.33 -34.80
C CYS A 38 30.04 8.74 -35.50
N HIS A 39 30.04 9.91 -36.14
CA HIS A 39 31.25 10.61 -36.56
C HIS A 39 31.57 11.83 -35.69
N ASP A 40 30.56 12.47 -35.12
CA ASP A 40 30.71 13.56 -34.17
C ASP A 40 29.66 13.50 -33.04
N ASN A 41 29.80 14.36 -32.03
CA ASN A 41 28.92 14.38 -30.86
C ASN A 41 27.45 14.69 -31.20
N ARG A 42 27.15 15.29 -32.36
CA ARG A 42 25.77 15.66 -32.76
C ARG A 42 24.95 14.42 -33.10
N GLU A 43 25.60 13.34 -33.50
CA GLU A 43 24.98 12.05 -33.83
C GLU A 43 24.67 11.22 -32.58
N CYS A 44 25.18 11.61 -31.40
CA CYS A 44 25.11 10.82 -30.17
C CYS A 44 23.99 11.20 -29.19
N ASP A 45 23.00 11.99 -29.59
CA ASP A 45 21.83 12.37 -28.75
C ASP A 45 22.21 12.75 -27.31
N GLY A 46 23.11 13.75 -27.20
CA GLY A 46 23.61 14.23 -25.91
C GLY A 46 24.76 13.41 -25.30
N ARG A 47 25.33 12.45 -26.00
CA ARG A 47 26.57 11.73 -25.60
C ARG A 47 27.79 12.16 -26.45
N VAL A 48 28.97 11.65 -26.11
CA VAL A 48 30.23 11.97 -26.81
C VAL A 48 30.56 10.87 -27.80
N CYS A 49 30.97 11.25 -29.01
CA CYS A 49 31.46 10.30 -29.99
C CYS A 49 32.94 9.99 -29.74
N GLU A 50 33.23 8.80 -29.23
CA GLU A 50 34.59 8.34 -29.00
C GLU A 50 34.85 7.04 -29.77
N SER A 51 35.83 7.07 -30.67
CA SER A 51 36.19 5.92 -31.53
C SER A 51 34.98 5.32 -32.28
N GLY A 52 34.06 6.18 -32.74
CA GLY A 52 32.86 5.78 -33.49
C GLY A 52 31.77 5.11 -32.65
N LYS A 53 31.76 5.31 -31.33
CA LYS A 53 30.72 4.87 -30.40
C LYS A 53 30.24 6.03 -29.54
N CYS A 54 28.95 6.04 -29.20
CA CYS A 54 28.37 7.05 -28.32
C CYS A 54 28.57 6.67 -26.84
N VAL A 55 29.50 7.34 -26.18
CA VAL A 55 29.88 7.11 -24.77
C VAL A 55 29.41 8.26 -23.87
N PRO A 56 29.16 8.02 -22.57
CA PRO A 56 28.82 9.10 -21.65
C PRO A 56 29.97 10.11 -21.52
N CYS A 57 29.63 11.39 -21.41
CA CYS A 57 30.64 12.41 -21.13
C CYS A 57 31.19 12.24 -19.70
N THR A 58 32.49 12.49 -19.52
CA THR A 58 33.14 12.50 -18.20
C THR A 58 33.60 13.90 -17.79
N ALA A 59 33.65 14.83 -18.74
CA ALA A 59 34.02 16.23 -18.53
C ALA A 59 33.25 17.14 -19.49
N THR A 60 33.01 18.38 -19.06
CA THR A 60 32.35 19.41 -19.88
C THR A 60 33.10 19.70 -21.19
N ALA A 61 34.43 19.66 -21.17
CA ALA A 61 35.24 19.89 -22.36
C ALA A 61 34.98 18.85 -23.47
N SER A 62 34.62 17.61 -23.10
CA SER A 62 34.34 16.53 -24.05
C SER A 62 33.09 16.78 -24.91
N CYS A 63 32.22 17.70 -24.50
CA CYS A 63 30.99 18.02 -25.22
C CYS A 63 31.22 18.85 -26.48
N GLY A 64 32.36 19.53 -26.61
CA GLY A 64 32.76 20.22 -27.85
C GLY A 64 31.88 21.40 -28.26
N ARG A 65 30.97 21.87 -27.39
CA ARG A 65 30.16 23.07 -27.59
C ARG A 65 30.46 24.10 -26.49
N PRO A 66 30.64 25.38 -26.82
CA PRO A 66 31.00 26.42 -25.86
C PRO A 66 29.93 26.65 -24.78
N ASP A 67 28.70 26.27 -25.06
CA ASP A 67 27.54 26.37 -24.19
C ASP A 67 27.07 25.03 -23.63
N ALA A 68 27.80 23.91 -23.77
CA ALA A 68 27.39 22.63 -23.19
C ALA A 68 28.09 22.33 -21.86
N LYS A 69 27.41 21.65 -20.94
CA LYS A 69 27.97 21.07 -19.71
C LYS A 69 27.74 19.56 -19.67
N CYS A 70 28.70 18.84 -19.12
CA CYS A 70 28.53 17.43 -18.85
C CYS A 70 27.79 17.24 -17.51
N VAL A 71 26.59 16.68 -17.55
CA VAL A 71 25.74 16.40 -16.38
C VAL A 71 25.27 14.96 -16.48
N ASP A 72 25.62 14.15 -15.49
CA ASP A 72 25.19 12.73 -15.39
C ASP A 72 25.43 11.92 -16.68
N GLY A 73 26.61 12.10 -17.29
CA GLY A 73 26.99 11.40 -18.52
C GLY A 73 26.38 11.96 -19.82
N ARG A 74 25.61 13.05 -19.77
CA ARG A 74 25.08 13.75 -20.95
C ARG A 74 25.59 15.20 -21.10
N CYS A 75 25.84 15.59 -22.34
CA CYS A 75 26.10 16.95 -22.77
C CYS A 75 24.79 17.72 -22.94
N VAL A 76 24.48 18.61 -22.00
CA VAL A 76 23.29 19.47 -21.99
C VAL A 76 23.68 20.92 -22.21
N ALA A 77 22.85 21.75 -22.85
CA ALA A 77 23.15 23.17 -22.98
C ALA A 77 23.08 23.85 -21.60
N ALA A 78 23.98 24.79 -21.35
CA ALA A 78 24.16 25.51 -20.09
C ALA A 78 22.97 26.44 -19.79
N THR A 79 22.19 26.78 -20.82
CA THR A 79 20.94 27.54 -20.74
C THR A 79 19.70 26.66 -20.84
N ASP A 80 19.85 25.34 -20.93
CA ASP A 80 18.72 24.42 -20.89
C ASP A 80 18.44 24.12 -19.42
N PRO A 81 17.44 24.76 -18.78
CA PRO A 81 16.95 24.24 -17.51
C PRO A 81 16.54 22.81 -17.83
N ARG A 82 17.17 21.84 -17.15
CA ARG A 82 16.80 20.43 -17.22
C ARG A 82 15.29 20.32 -17.41
N PRO A 83 14.79 19.58 -18.43
CA PRO A 83 13.35 19.49 -18.66
C PRO A 83 12.67 19.23 -17.32
N ALA A 84 11.75 20.11 -16.93
CA ALA A 84 11.12 20.03 -15.62
C ALA A 84 10.57 18.61 -15.46
N ASP A 85 10.95 17.92 -14.37
CA ASP A 85 10.48 16.57 -14.07
C ASP A 85 8.94 16.56 -13.95
N CYS A 86 8.35 17.71 -13.63
CA CYS A 86 6.92 17.94 -13.55
C CYS A 86 6.54 19.39 -13.90
N THR A 87 5.31 19.59 -14.34
CA THR A 87 4.67 20.91 -14.48
C THR A 87 3.50 21.09 -13.51
N LYS A 88 2.93 19.99 -13.02
CA LYS A 88 1.84 19.92 -12.06
C LYS A 88 2.04 18.70 -11.16
N SER A 89 1.45 18.69 -9.97
CA SER A 89 1.59 17.57 -9.02
C SER A 89 1.07 16.23 -9.55
N THR A 90 0.19 16.23 -10.56
CA THR A 90 -0.27 14.99 -11.22
C THR A 90 0.76 14.37 -12.17
N ASP A 91 1.86 15.08 -12.47
CA ASP A 91 3.00 14.52 -13.20
C ASP A 91 3.94 13.74 -12.25
N CYS A 92 3.78 13.91 -10.94
CA CYS A 92 4.53 13.22 -9.90
C CYS A 92 3.83 11.94 -9.44
N GLY A 93 4.53 11.09 -8.68
CA GLY A 93 3.91 9.95 -8.01
C GLY A 93 2.77 10.40 -7.07
N GLU A 94 1.82 9.50 -6.77
CA GLU A 94 0.51 9.78 -6.13
C GLU A 94 0.55 10.64 -4.85
N VAL A 95 1.70 10.66 -4.16
CA VAL A 95 1.93 11.31 -2.87
C VAL A 95 2.80 12.58 -2.93
N GLN A 96 3.37 12.90 -4.08
CA GLN A 96 4.32 14.02 -4.25
C GLN A 96 3.68 15.25 -4.88
N VAL A 97 4.32 16.40 -4.71
CA VAL A 97 3.92 17.68 -5.31
C VAL A 97 5.00 18.24 -6.20
N CYS A 98 4.58 18.94 -7.25
CA CYS A 98 5.52 19.62 -8.15
C CYS A 98 5.92 20.98 -7.55
N LYS A 99 7.19 21.12 -7.15
CA LYS A 99 7.76 22.40 -6.70
C LYS A 99 8.91 22.77 -7.60
N ASP A 100 8.85 23.95 -8.21
CA ASP A 100 9.90 24.49 -9.08
C ASP A 100 10.37 23.51 -10.17
N GLY A 101 9.44 22.77 -10.77
CA GLY A 101 9.73 21.80 -11.82
C GLY A 101 10.30 20.46 -11.32
N LYS A 102 10.26 20.18 -10.01
CA LYS A 102 10.74 18.94 -9.41
C LYS A 102 9.69 18.32 -8.48
N CYS A 103 9.53 17.00 -8.59
CA CYS A 103 8.70 16.24 -7.65
C CYS A 103 9.36 16.21 -6.26
N SER A 104 8.63 16.67 -5.26
CA SER A 104 9.10 16.84 -3.89
C SER A 104 8.01 16.50 -2.87
N SER A 105 8.38 16.38 -1.60
CA SER A 105 7.45 16.19 -0.50
C SER A 105 6.62 17.44 -0.24
N CYS A 106 5.37 17.26 0.17
CA CYS A 106 4.55 18.37 0.63
C CYS A 106 5.05 18.91 1.98
N SER A 107 4.70 20.14 2.31
CA SER A 107 4.97 20.76 3.61
C SER A 107 3.71 21.34 4.27
N THR A 108 2.67 21.60 3.47
CA THR A 108 1.38 22.11 3.94
C THR A 108 0.23 21.48 3.15
N ASP A 109 -0.96 21.41 3.75
CA ASP A 109 -2.16 20.84 3.12
C ASP A 109 -2.52 21.53 1.79
N ALA A 110 -2.28 22.84 1.70
CA ALA A 110 -2.58 23.64 0.51
C ALA A 110 -1.82 23.16 -0.74
N GLU A 111 -0.66 22.54 -0.59
CA GLU A 111 0.14 22.02 -1.69
C GLU A 111 -0.45 20.75 -2.32
N CYS A 112 -1.27 20.02 -1.56
CA CYS A 112 -1.84 18.74 -1.99
C CYS A 112 -3.12 18.89 -2.82
N GLY A 113 -3.66 20.11 -2.92
CA GLY A 113 -4.93 20.39 -3.58
C GLY A 113 -6.14 19.93 -2.76
N ASP A 114 -7.32 20.09 -3.35
CA ASP A 114 -8.58 19.81 -2.68
C ASP A 114 -8.74 18.33 -2.31
N GLY A 115 -9.33 18.09 -1.13
CA GLY A 115 -9.61 16.74 -0.64
C GLY A 115 -8.39 15.97 -0.13
N LYS A 116 -7.19 16.57 -0.11
CA LYS A 116 -5.97 15.96 0.45
C LYS A 116 -5.37 16.79 1.59
N LEU A 117 -4.53 16.17 2.40
CA LEU A 117 -3.74 16.79 3.46
C LEU A 117 -2.29 16.33 3.37
N CYS A 118 -1.38 17.13 3.90
CA CYS A 118 0.04 16.81 3.96
C CYS A 118 0.35 16.11 5.28
N SER A 119 0.64 14.81 5.22
CA SER A 119 1.04 14.01 6.38
C SER A 119 2.39 13.38 6.12
N ALA A 120 3.35 13.58 7.04
CA ALA A 120 4.71 13.03 6.93
C ALA A 120 5.39 13.30 5.57
N GLY A 121 5.10 14.45 4.93
CA GLY A 121 5.64 14.83 3.62
C GLY A 121 4.93 14.20 2.42
N GLN A 122 3.82 13.49 2.63
CA GLN A 122 3.02 12.83 1.61
C GLN A 122 1.61 13.45 1.53
N CYS A 123 1.13 13.66 0.31
CA CYS A 123 -0.25 14.07 0.07
C CYS A 123 -1.19 12.86 0.14
N ILE A 124 -1.99 12.80 1.19
CA ILE A 124 -2.95 11.72 1.45
C ILE A 124 -4.40 12.25 1.42
N PRO A 125 -5.42 11.44 1.05
CA PRO A 125 -6.81 11.84 1.11
C PRO A 125 -7.20 12.30 2.52
N LYS A 126 -8.05 13.32 2.63
CA LYS A 126 -8.64 13.69 3.93
C LYS A 126 -9.51 12.55 4.45
N PRO A 127 -9.66 12.42 5.79
CA PRO A 127 -10.63 11.51 6.36
C PRO A 127 -12.03 11.71 5.75
N PRO A 128 -12.75 10.63 5.41
CA PRO A 128 -14.03 10.74 4.73
C PRO A 128 -15.10 11.35 5.64
N THR A 129 -16.10 12.07 5.14
CA THR A 129 -17.09 12.74 6.01
C THR A 129 -18.49 12.12 5.99
N CYS A 130 -18.70 11.06 5.22
CA CYS A 130 -19.98 10.34 5.19
C CYS A 130 -20.11 9.36 6.35
N GLY A 131 -21.33 8.84 6.53
CA GLY A 131 -21.61 7.83 7.55
C GLY A 131 -21.32 8.36 8.96
N GLN A 132 -20.97 7.47 9.87
CA GLN A 132 -20.54 7.83 11.21
C GLN A 132 -19.06 7.46 11.40
N PRO A 133 -18.29 8.25 12.16
CA PRO A 133 -16.90 7.91 12.47
C PRO A 133 -16.81 6.63 13.32
N GLY A 134 -15.76 5.86 13.07
CA GLY A 134 -15.39 4.69 13.85
C GLY A 134 -16.05 3.39 13.39
N PHE A 135 -16.33 2.55 14.37
CA PHE A 135 -16.87 1.21 14.23
C PHE A 135 -18.27 1.14 14.84
N GLU A 136 -19.13 0.36 14.20
CA GLU A 136 -20.30 -0.20 14.90
C GLU A 136 -19.83 -1.36 15.76
N TRP A 137 -20.38 -1.49 16.96
CA TRP A 137 -20.15 -2.64 17.82
C TRP A 137 -21.46 -3.27 18.24
N ALA A 138 -21.41 -4.58 18.46
CA ALA A 138 -22.50 -5.39 18.96
C ALA A 138 -21.97 -6.31 20.06
N GLN A 139 -22.74 -6.50 21.13
CA GLN A 139 -22.37 -7.28 22.31
C GLN A 139 -23.41 -8.37 22.58
N TRP A 140 -22.93 -9.54 23.02
CA TRP A 140 -23.73 -10.68 23.47
C TRP A 140 -23.19 -11.19 24.80
N ARG A 141 -24.06 -11.65 25.70
CA ARG A 141 -23.59 -12.50 26.80
C ARG A 141 -23.28 -13.90 26.29
N GLY A 142 -22.14 -14.41 26.74
CA GLY A 142 -21.75 -15.79 26.57
C GLY A 142 -22.57 -16.73 27.45
N PRO A 143 -22.69 -18.02 27.07
CA PRO A 143 -23.27 -19.03 27.94
C PRO A 143 -22.43 -19.21 29.21
N ARG A 144 -23.09 -19.54 30.32
CA ARG A 144 -22.42 -19.81 31.62
C ARG A 144 -21.37 -20.92 31.55
N SER A 145 -21.40 -21.78 30.53
CA SER A 145 -20.41 -22.83 30.31
C SER A 145 -19.02 -22.27 30.02
N TRP A 146 -18.90 -21.08 29.41
CA TRP A 146 -17.61 -20.43 29.14
C TRP A 146 -16.76 -20.23 30.39
N GLY A 147 -17.38 -19.95 31.55
CA GLY A 147 -16.66 -19.79 32.82
C GLY A 147 -15.92 -21.05 33.30
N LYS A 148 -16.14 -22.20 32.66
CA LYS A 148 -15.53 -23.49 33.00
C LYS A 148 -14.54 -23.98 31.95
N VAL A 149 -14.42 -23.31 30.80
CA VAL A 149 -13.58 -23.79 29.70
C VAL A 149 -12.13 -23.36 29.88
N LYS A 150 -11.23 -24.04 29.17
CA LYS A 150 -9.80 -23.72 29.19
C LYS A 150 -9.53 -22.49 28.33
N SER A 151 -8.80 -21.53 28.89
CA SER A 151 -8.24 -20.40 28.15
C SER A 151 -6.85 -20.08 28.70
N PRO A 152 -5.83 -19.92 27.84
CA PRO A 152 -5.88 -20.12 26.38
C PRO A 152 -6.12 -21.60 26.01
N PRO A 153 -6.73 -21.92 24.83
CA PRO A 153 -7.01 -21.00 23.72
C PRO A 153 -8.49 -20.57 23.57
N PHE A 154 -9.36 -20.87 24.54
CA PHE A 154 -10.80 -20.63 24.43
C PHE A 154 -11.40 -21.21 23.13
N ALA A 155 -11.28 -22.53 22.96
CA ALA A 155 -11.65 -23.24 21.74
C ALA A 155 -13.15 -23.15 21.39
N GLU A 156 -13.99 -22.90 22.39
CA GLU A 156 -15.45 -22.83 22.28
C GLU A 156 -15.95 -21.50 21.71
N PHE A 157 -15.09 -20.47 21.63
CA PHE A 157 -15.46 -19.22 21.01
C PHE A 157 -15.52 -19.39 19.48
N ASP A 158 -16.73 -19.45 18.92
CA ASP A 158 -16.98 -19.34 17.48
C ASP A 158 -17.83 -18.10 17.21
N PRO A 159 -17.25 -17.04 16.63
CA PRO A 159 -17.98 -15.82 16.41
C PRO A 159 -19.05 -16.00 15.32
N SER A 160 -18.96 -17.03 14.46
CA SER A 160 -19.91 -17.28 13.38
C SER A 160 -21.34 -17.50 13.89
N ALA A 161 -21.49 -17.97 15.13
CA ALA A 161 -22.77 -18.12 15.80
C ALA A 161 -23.55 -16.79 15.91
N PHE A 162 -22.87 -15.65 15.99
CA PHE A 162 -23.48 -14.33 16.15
C PHE A 162 -24.09 -13.78 14.85
N LYS A 163 -23.85 -14.41 13.70
CA LYS A 163 -24.53 -14.06 12.44
C LYS A 163 -26.05 -14.21 12.55
N ILE A 164 -26.52 -15.16 13.35
CA ILE A 164 -27.95 -15.51 13.48
C ILE A 164 -28.52 -15.17 14.86
N GLN A 165 -27.73 -14.60 15.76
CA GLN A 165 -28.17 -14.21 17.11
C GLN A 165 -28.25 -12.69 17.20
N ALA A 166 -29.39 -12.17 17.62
CA ALA A 166 -29.53 -10.75 17.86
C ALA A 166 -28.64 -10.31 19.04
N PRO A 167 -27.94 -9.18 18.95
CA PRO A 167 -27.13 -8.66 20.04
C PRO A 167 -28.00 -8.16 21.19
N GLU A 168 -27.47 -8.21 22.41
CA GLU A 168 -28.14 -7.61 23.58
C GLU A 168 -27.95 -6.10 23.61
N HIS A 169 -26.79 -5.63 23.15
CA HIS A 169 -26.46 -4.22 23.07
C HIS A 169 -25.70 -3.92 21.79
N SER A 170 -25.85 -2.71 21.28
CA SER A 170 -25.09 -2.23 20.13
C SER A 170 -24.85 -0.74 20.25
N GLY A 171 -23.78 -0.26 19.63
CA GLY A 171 -23.44 1.15 19.63
C GLY A 171 -22.33 1.47 18.65
N ARG A 172 -21.66 2.59 18.88
CA ARG A 172 -20.52 3.05 18.07
C ARG A 172 -19.34 3.40 18.95
N THR A 173 -18.14 3.25 18.41
CA THR A 173 -16.88 3.57 19.09
C THR A 173 -15.79 3.91 18.09
N ASN A 174 -14.84 4.75 18.48
CA ASN A 174 -13.60 4.95 17.72
C ASN A 174 -12.47 4.02 18.25
N SER A 175 -12.70 3.30 19.35
CA SER A 175 -11.70 2.53 20.06
C SER A 175 -11.91 1.03 19.93
N LEU A 176 -10.83 0.29 19.69
CA LEU A 176 -10.77 -1.17 19.77
C LEU A 176 -10.08 -1.63 21.07
N ILE A 177 -10.33 -0.88 22.15
CA ILE A 177 -9.80 -1.16 23.49
C ILE A 177 -10.96 -1.49 24.44
N ILE A 178 -10.86 -2.63 25.13
CA ILE A 178 -11.76 -3.03 26.21
C ILE A 178 -10.89 -3.38 27.41
N THR A 179 -11.17 -2.79 28.58
CA THR A 179 -10.35 -2.97 29.79
C THR A 179 -11.17 -3.07 31.08
N ASP A 180 -12.48 -2.79 31.03
CA ASP A 180 -13.35 -2.79 32.21
C ASP A 180 -14.36 -3.95 32.10
N PRO A 181 -14.36 -4.92 33.04
CA PRO A 181 -15.26 -6.08 33.01
C PRO A 181 -16.76 -5.71 33.19
N ARG A 182 -17.05 -4.46 33.60
CA ARG A 182 -18.39 -3.98 33.95
C ARG A 182 -18.87 -2.85 33.04
N ARG A 183 -18.00 -2.36 32.14
CA ARG A 183 -18.34 -1.25 31.25
C ARG A 183 -17.82 -1.50 29.85
N LEU A 184 -18.64 -1.17 28.86
CA LEU A 184 -18.27 -1.16 27.46
C LEU A 184 -18.42 0.26 26.93
N TYR A 185 -17.33 0.87 26.46
CA TYR A 185 -17.31 2.22 25.88
C TYR A 185 -18.03 3.31 26.70
N GLY A 186 -17.88 3.25 28.02
CA GLY A 186 -18.49 4.22 28.93
C GLY A 186 -19.92 3.89 29.36
N GLU A 187 -20.51 2.81 28.86
CA GLU A 187 -21.84 2.33 29.25
C GLU A 187 -21.75 1.20 30.29
N ALA A 188 -22.75 1.06 31.16
CA ALA A 188 -22.80 0.03 32.21
C ALA A 188 -23.21 -1.35 31.66
N ILE A 189 -22.44 -1.84 30.67
CA ILE A 189 -22.63 -3.12 29.99
C ILE A 189 -21.51 -4.06 30.43
N ALA A 190 -21.88 -5.24 30.95
CA ALA A 190 -20.92 -6.25 31.38
C ALA A 190 -20.19 -6.86 30.17
N THR A 191 -18.87 -6.85 30.23
CA THR A 191 -17.97 -7.44 29.23
C THR A 191 -17.33 -8.73 29.72
N ASN A 192 -17.52 -9.07 30.99
CA ASN A 192 -17.21 -10.38 31.54
C ASN A 192 -18.19 -11.44 31.02
N LEU A 193 -17.72 -12.63 30.62
CA LEU A 193 -18.53 -13.68 29.99
C LEU A 193 -19.31 -13.14 28.79
N ALA A 194 -18.63 -12.45 27.88
CA ALA A 194 -19.27 -11.75 26.78
C ALA A 194 -18.51 -11.91 25.46
N ALA A 195 -19.22 -11.63 24.37
CA ALA A 195 -18.63 -11.41 23.06
C ALA A 195 -18.91 -9.97 22.62
N VAL A 196 -17.94 -9.32 21.99
CA VAL A 196 -18.11 -8.02 21.34
C VAL A 196 -17.55 -8.11 19.93
N ILE A 197 -18.35 -7.77 18.92
CA ILE A 197 -17.89 -7.69 17.53
C ILE A 197 -17.97 -6.25 17.05
N HIS A 198 -16.85 -5.76 16.52
CA HIS A 198 -16.71 -4.47 15.85
C HIS A 198 -16.71 -4.68 14.34
N GLN A 199 -17.33 -3.76 13.62
CA GLN A 199 -17.27 -3.69 12.17
C GLN A 199 -17.20 -2.24 11.70
N GLY A 200 -16.43 -2.00 10.64
CA GLY A 200 -16.28 -0.69 10.03
C GLY A 200 -15.47 -0.79 8.74
N PHE A 201 -15.36 0.32 8.02
CA PHE A 201 -14.57 0.42 6.81
C PHE A 201 -13.40 1.38 7.05
N LEU A 202 -12.20 0.93 6.70
CA LEU A 202 -11.01 1.76 6.64
C LEU A 202 -10.89 2.34 5.23
N LEU A 203 -10.91 3.66 5.07
CA LEU A 203 -10.37 4.29 3.87
C LEU A 203 -8.84 4.32 3.99
N ALA A 204 -8.10 3.62 3.14
CA ALA A 204 -6.65 3.64 3.20
C ALA A 204 -6.10 5.02 2.80
N PRO A 205 -5.44 5.77 3.70
CA PRO A 205 -4.88 7.09 3.38
C PRO A 205 -3.71 7.05 2.41
N GLU A 206 -3.01 5.93 2.30
CA GLU A 206 -1.81 5.80 1.48
C GLU A 206 -1.62 4.34 1.07
N THR A 207 -0.90 4.13 -0.04
CA THR A 207 -0.57 2.79 -0.51
C THR A 207 0.63 2.28 0.27
N GLY A 208 0.52 1.09 0.85
CA GLY A 208 1.64 0.48 1.57
C GLY A 208 1.24 -0.55 2.61
N ASN A 209 2.20 -0.87 3.46
CA ASN A 209 2.08 -1.87 4.51
C ASN A 209 1.49 -1.30 5.81
N PHE A 210 0.22 -1.61 6.07
CA PHE A 210 -0.46 -1.29 7.33
C PHE A 210 -0.14 -2.37 8.36
N THR A 211 0.20 -1.93 9.58
CA THR A 211 0.55 -2.83 10.68
C THR A 211 -0.59 -2.90 11.69
N PHE A 212 -1.11 -4.11 11.88
CA PHE A 212 -2.08 -4.42 12.93
C PHE A 212 -1.29 -4.89 14.15
N ILE A 213 -1.37 -4.15 15.24
CA ILE A 213 -0.69 -4.43 16.50
C ILE A 213 -1.71 -4.93 17.51
N PHE A 214 -1.48 -6.15 18.00
CA PHE A 214 -2.31 -6.81 19.00
C PHE A 214 -1.59 -6.79 20.33
N GLY A 215 -2.17 -6.10 21.30
CA GLY A 215 -1.72 -6.15 22.68
C GLY A 215 -2.30 -7.37 23.40
N GLN A 216 -3.04 -7.09 24.46
CA GLN A 216 -3.71 -8.11 25.26
C GLN A 216 -5.07 -8.50 24.64
N ALA A 217 -5.35 -9.80 24.65
CA ALA A 217 -6.65 -10.38 24.30
C ALA A 217 -7.00 -11.38 25.41
N ASP A 218 -7.69 -10.92 26.44
CA ASP A 218 -8.23 -11.76 27.51
C ASP A 218 -9.73 -11.89 27.23
N ASP A 219 -10.24 -12.99 26.66
CA ASP A 219 -9.57 -14.28 26.45
C ASP A 219 -9.13 -14.57 25.00
N ILE A 220 -9.84 -14.01 24.01
CA ILE A 220 -9.56 -14.23 22.58
C ILE A 220 -10.01 -13.03 21.73
N ALA A 221 -9.23 -12.71 20.69
CA ALA A 221 -9.57 -11.75 19.65
C ALA A 221 -9.30 -12.34 18.26
N LEU A 222 -10.22 -12.13 17.32
CA LEU A 222 -10.09 -12.52 15.92
C LEU A 222 -10.32 -11.32 15.02
N VAL A 223 -9.51 -11.17 13.98
CA VAL A 223 -9.58 -10.03 13.06
C VAL A 223 -9.63 -10.49 11.63
N TRP A 224 -10.40 -9.76 10.83
CA TRP A 224 -10.48 -9.88 9.38
C TRP A 224 -10.32 -8.51 8.75
N LEU A 225 -9.68 -8.48 7.58
CA LEU A 225 -9.57 -7.34 6.70
C LEU A 225 -10.01 -7.72 5.27
N GLY A 226 -10.77 -6.86 4.62
CA GLY A 226 -11.24 -7.08 3.24
C GLY A 226 -12.56 -7.87 3.18
N ASN A 227 -12.75 -8.61 2.08
CA ASN A 227 -14.04 -9.24 1.75
C ASN A 227 -14.55 -10.20 2.83
N LEU A 228 -13.66 -10.95 3.49
CA LEU A 228 -14.05 -11.87 4.56
C LEU A 228 -14.57 -11.11 5.80
N ALA A 229 -14.01 -9.94 6.09
CA ALA A 229 -14.51 -9.08 7.15
C ALA A 229 -15.94 -8.57 6.83
N TYR A 230 -16.23 -8.29 5.57
CA TYR A 230 -17.57 -7.90 5.14
C TYR A 230 -18.58 -9.04 5.28
N SER A 231 -18.25 -10.22 4.74
CA SER A 231 -19.13 -11.39 4.75
C SER A 231 -18.34 -12.70 4.73
N GLY A 232 -18.89 -13.78 5.29
CA GLY A 232 -18.24 -15.10 5.25
C GLY A 232 -17.12 -15.32 6.27
N TRP A 233 -16.84 -14.35 7.15
CA TRP A 233 -15.95 -14.49 8.31
C TRP A 233 -16.33 -15.71 9.17
N THR A 234 -15.33 -16.48 9.57
CA THR A 234 -15.42 -17.62 10.49
C THR A 234 -14.14 -17.65 11.31
N ARG A 235 -14.11 -18.32 12.46
CA ARG A 235 -12.87 -18.48 13.22
C ARG A 235 -11.71 -19.01 12.38
N ALA A 236 -11.97 -20.02 11.55
CA ALA A 236 -10.95 -20.69 10.74
C ALA A 236 -10.33 -19.82 9.63
N ASN A 237 -11.02 -18.76 9.19
CA ASN A 237 -10.53 -17.86 8.14
C ASN A 237 -10.17 -16.46 8.67
N ALA A 238 -10.03 -16.31 9.98
CA ALA A 238 -9.50 -15.10 10.57
C ALA A 238 -8.10 -14.84 10.03
N ASP A 239 -7.84 -13.59 9.64
CA ASP A 239 -6.50 -13.15 9.29
C ASP A 239 -5.55 -13.32 10.47
N ILE A 240 -6.11 -13.16 11.68
CA ILE A 240 -5.40 -13.16 12.95
C ILE A 240 -6.33 -13.77 14.01
N GLU A 241 -5.82 -14.76 14.74
CA GLU A 241 -6.41 -15.25 15.99
C GLU A 241 -5.39 -15.04 17.11
N ARG A 242 -5.81 -14.34 18.17
CA ARG A 242 -4.97 -14.02 19.32
C ARG A 242 -5.68 -14.44 20.60
N THR A 243 -5.09 -15.33 21.36
CA THR A 243 -5.58 -15.74 22.68
C THR A 243 -4.78 -15.09 23.79
N TYR A 244 -5.28 -15.16 25.02
CA TYR A 244 -4.61 -14.66 26.21
C TYR A 244 -3.17 -15.16 26.33
N ILE A 245 -2.24 -14.23 26.55
CA ILE A 245 -0.84 -14.53 26.87
C ILE A 245 -0.51 -13.90 28.22
N PRO A 246 -0.18 -14.72 29.24
CA PRO A 246 0.19 -14.22 30.55
C PRO A 246 1.34 -13.20 30.48
N PRO A 247 1.33 -12.16 31.35
CA PRO A 247 2.44 -11.22 31.46
C PRO A 247 3.81 -11.91 31.66
N PRO A 248 4.90 -11.39 31.06
CA PRO A 248 5.00 -10.05 30.45
C PRO A 248 4.30 -9.88 29.09
N GLY A 249 3.82 -10.97 28.46
CA GLY A 249 2.93 -10.97 27.30
C GLY A 249 3.35 -10.08 26.12
N ASP A 250 3.91 -10.67 25.06
CA ASP A 250 4.39 -9.89 23.90
C ASP A 250 3.26 -9.37 23.01
N GLU A 251 3.42 -8.16 22.47
CA GLU A 251 2.59 -7.69 21.35
C GLU A 251 2.86 -8.53 20.10
N THR A 252 1.80 -8.95 19.41
CA THR A 252 1.93 -9.56 18.07
C THR A 252 1.56 -8.57 16.99
N ARG A 253 2.27 -8.65 15.86
CA ARG A 253 2.07 -7.76 14.72
C ARG A 253 1.76 -8.56 13.47
N THR A 254 0.92 -8.01 12.62
CA THR A 254 0.66 -8.56 11.29
C THR A 254 0.56 -7.40 10.31
N VAL A 255 1.06 -7.62 9.09
CA VAL A 255 1.09 -6.60 8.05
C VAL A 255 0.12 -6.95 6.93
N ARG A 256 -0.54 -5.93 6.39
CA ARG A 256 -1.38 -6.04 5.18
C ARG A 256 -1.05 -4.88 4.24
N HIS A 257 -0.84 -5.21 2.96
CA HIS A 257 -0.66 -4.21 1.93
C HIS A 257 -2.02 -3.69 1.48
N LEU A 258 -2.22 -2.38 1.52
CA LEU A 258 -3.46 -1.71 1.11
C LEU A 258 -3.15 -0.61 0.10
N GLU A 259 -4.13 -0.30 -0.75
CA GLU A 259 -4.04 0.70 -1.81
C GLU A 259 -4.76 1.97 -1.39
N GLN A 260 -4.11 3.13 -1.59
CA GLN A 260 -4.67 4.45 -1.27
C GLN A 260 -6.06 4.64 -1.89
N GLY A 261 -6.96 5.27 -1.14
CA GLY A 261 -8.29 5.63 -1.63
C GLY A 261 -9.27 4.46 -1.71
N THR A 262 -8.84 3.24 -1.38
CA THR A 262 -9.71 2.06 -1.34
C THR A 262 -10.30 1.86 0.05
N TYR A 263 -11.59 1.53 0.10
CA TYR A 263 -12.26 1.10 1.32
C TYR A 263 -12.02 -0.38 1.59
N TYR A 264 -11.54 -0.68 2.80
CA TYR A 264 -11.35 -2.04 3.29
C TYR A 264 -12.27 -2.31 4.48
N PRO A 265 -13.18 -3.29 4.39
CA PRO A 265 -13.95 -3.74 5.53
C PRO A 265 -13.01 -4.31 6.61
N VAL A 266 -13.27 -3.95 7.86
CA VAL A 266 -12.54 -4.41 9.06
C VAL A 266 -13.55 -5.01 10.01
N ARG A 267 -13.24 -6.18 10.56
CA ARG A 267 -14.03 -6.84 11.61
C ARG A 267 -13.12 -7.31 12.72
N VAL A 268 -13.51 -7.05 13.97
CA VAL A 268 -12.80 -7.50 15.17
C VAL A 268 -13.79 -8.18 16.10
N ALA A 269 -13.68 -9.49 16.28
CA ALA A 269 -14.48 -10.25 17.23
C ALA A 269 -13.65 -10.53 18.48
N TRP A 270 -14.13 -10.15 19.64
CA TRP A 270 -13.52 -10.43 20.93
C TRP A 270 -14.46 -11.28 21.78
N GLY A 271 -13.88 -12.20 22.54
CA GLY A 271 -14.59 -13.08 23.46
C GLY A 271 -13.87 -13.17 24.80
N ASP A 272 -14.65 -13.08 25.86
CA ASP A 272 -14.23 -13.29 27.24
C ASP A 272 -14.99 -14.46 27.86
N LYS A 273 -14.26 -15.33 28.53
CA LYS A 273 -14.81 -16.51 29.19
C LYS A 273 -15.14 -16.26 30.65
N GLY A 274 -14.66 -15.17 31.26
CA GLY A 274 -14.74 -15.01 32.70
C GLY A 274 -13.50 -14.40 33.34
N GLY A 275 -13.65 -13.23 33.97
CA GLY A 275 -12.63 -12.69 34.89
C GLY A 275 -12.22 -11.27 34.56
N ASN A 276 -10.90 -11.06 34.42
CA ASN A 276 -10.37 -9.81 33.89
C ASN A 276 -10.60 -9.79 32.38
N VAL A 277 -10.75 -8.59 31.82
CA VAL A 277 -11.02 -8.43 30.38
C VAL A 277 -9.93 -7.57 29.76
N ALA A 278 -9.53 -7.93 28.54
CA ALA A 278 -8.62 -7.10 27.76
C ALA A 278 -8.86 -7.31 26.27
N LEU A 279 -9.04 -6.23 25.54
CA LEU A 279 -8.87 -6.16 24.09
C LEU A 279 -7.98 -4.95 23.80
N SER A 280 -6.98 -5.13 22.95
CA SER A 280 -6.20 -4.03 22.40
C SER A 280 -5.77 -4.34 20.98
N VAL A 281 -6.38 -3.65 20.02
CA VAL A 281 -6.01 -3.70 18.60
C VAL A 281 -5.73 -2.29 18.11
N LYS A 282 -4.55 -2.10 17.54
CA LYS A 282 -4.15 -0.85 16.87
C LYS A 282 -3.89 -1.10 15.40
N ILE A 283 -4.28 -0.15 14.57
CA ILE A 283 -4.03 -0.21 13.12
C ILE A 283 -3.18 1.01 12.76
N VAL A 284 -1.97 0.77 12.28
CA VAL A 284 -0.96 1.80 12.00
C VAL A 284 -0.69 1.86 10.50
N ALA A 285 -0.77 3.07 9.93
CA ALA A 285 -0.48 3.34 8.53
C ALA A 285 1.02 3.20 8.21
N PRO A 286 1.41 3.03 6.93
CA PRO A 286 2.80 2.97 6.50
C PRO A 286 3.70 4.10 7.01
N ASN A 287 3.17 5.32 7.13
CA ASN A 287 3.88 6.49 7.66
C ASN A 287 4.01 6.50 9.19
N GLY A 288 3.50 5.48 9.89
CA GLY A 288 3.57 5.33 11.35
C GLY A 288 2.38 5.92 12.11
N THR A 289 1.40 6.54 11.43
CA THR A 289 0.22 7.10 12.09
C THR A 289 -0.71 5.99 12.59
N GLU A 290 -1.04 5.99 13.89
CA GLU A 290 -2.10 5.14 14.45
C GLU A 290 -3.48 5.67 14.04
N LEU A 291 -4.26 4.85 13.34
CA LEU A 291 -5.56 5.22 12.78
C LEU A 291 -6.74 4.91 13.71
N THR A 292 -6.56 3.96 14.63
CA THR A 292 -7.54 3.59 15.66
C THR A 292 -7.60 4.64 16.77
N GLY A 293 -8.77 4.85 17.37
CA GLY A 293 -8.93 5.79 18.48
C GLY A 293 -9.04 7.27 18.08
N GLN A 294 -8.98 7.59 16.78
CA GLN A 294 -9.05 8.97 16.31
C GLN A 294 -10.49 9.41 16.01
N ASP A 295 -10.91 10.53 16.61
CA ASP A 295 -12.18 11.16 16.28
C ASP A 295 -12.16 11.70 14.85
N GLY A 296 -13.14 11.30 14.04
CA GLY A 296 -13.19 11.71 12.65
C GLY A 296 -12.05 11.16 11.78
N GLY A 297 -11.34 10.11 12.24
CA GLY A 297 -10.21 9.48 11.52
C GLY A 297 -10.63 8.70 10.26
N TYR A 298 -9.87 7.68 9.85
CA TYR A 298 -10.11 6.98 8.57
C TYR A 298 -11.13 5.83 8.63
N PHE A 299 -11.68 5.52 9.81
CA PHE A 299 -12.70 4.50 9.99
C PHE A 299 -14.11 5.07 9.89
N ARG A 300 -14.98 4.43 9.11
CA ARG A 300 -16.40 4.79 8.99
C ARG A 300 -17.30 3.58 9.11
N THR A 301 -18.53 3.80 9.55
CA THR A 301 -19.57 2.76 9.54
C THR A 301 -20.07 2.41 8.13
N GLU A 302 -19.71 3.21 7.12
CA GLU A 302 -20.13 3.07 5.73
C GLU A 302 -18.96 3.36 4.77
N ALA A 303 -18.93 2.72 3.60
CA ALA A 303 -18.01 3.05 2.52
C ALA A 303 -18.58 4.22 1.71
N CYS A 304 -17.92 5.38 1.72
CA CYS A 304 -18.48 6.62 1.18
C CYS A 304 -18.55 6.67 -0.35
N ASP A 305 -17.81 5.80 -1.03
CA ASP A 305 -17.82 5.67 -2.48
C ASP A 305 -18.89 4.70 -3.00
N GLY A 306 -19.65 4.05 -2.11
CA GLY A 306 -20.64 3.04 -2.47
C GLY A 306 -20.06 1.70 -2.92
N SER A 307 -18.74 1.48 -2.75
CA SER A 307 -18.08 0.20 -3.06
C SER A 307 -18.64 -0.97 -2.24
N TYR A 308 -19.18 -0.68 -1.05
CA TYR A 308 -19.88 -1.62 -0.20
C TYR A 308 -21.24 -1.05 0.23
N GLY A 309 -22.23 -1.94 0.37
CA GLY A 309 -23.42 -1.65 1.14
C GLY A 309 -23.11 -1.62 2.64
N LYS A 310 -24.15 -1.35 3.46
CA LYS A 310 -24.03 -1.52 4.91
C LYS A 310 -23.59 -2.94 5.26
N PHE A 311 -22.89 -3.08 6.37
CA PHE A 311 -22.60 -4.42 6.88
C PHE A 311 -23.90 -5.19 7.14
N PRO A 312 -23.92 -6.51 6.89
CA PRO A 312 -25.05 -7.34 7.26
C PRO A 312 -25.38 -7.21 8.75
N ALA A 313 -26.65 -7.04 9.07
CA ALA A 313 -27.12 -7.03 10.45
C ALA A 313 -26.86 -8.39 11.13
N TYR A 314 -26.65 -8.36 12.44
CA TYR A 314 -26.54 -9.57 13.24
C TYR A 314 -27.92 -10.07 13.66
N GLY A 315 -28.19 -11.36 13.43
CA GLY A 315 -29.45 -11.98 13.80
C GLY A 315 -30.67 -11.40 13.06
N PRO A 316 -31.89 -11.83 13.43
CA PRO A 316 -33.11 -11.21 12.93
C PRO A 316 -33.20 -9.76 13.43
N PRO A 317 -33.85 -8.85 12.67
CA PRO A 317 -34.15 -7.51 13.16
C PRO A 317 -34.96 -7.61 14.47
N GLN A 318 -34.55 -6.88 15.51
CA GLN A 318 -35.35 -6.72 16.72
C GLN A 318 -36.56 -5.84 16.47
#